data_AF-A0A359MP17-F1
#
_entry.id   AF-A0A359MP17-F1
#
_cell.length_a   1.000
_cell.length_b   1.000
_cell.length_c   1.000
_cell.angle_alpha   90.00
_cell.angle_beta   90.00
_cell.angle_gamma   90.00
#
_symmetry.space_group_name_H-M   'P 1'
#
loop_
_entity.id
_entity.type
_entity.pdbx_description
1 polymer ?
#
loop_
_entity_poly.entity_id
_entity_poly.type
_entity_poly.pdbx_seq_one_letter_code
_entity_poly.pdbx_strand_id
1 'polypeptide(L)' 'MIEDRKKPELLIPAANLEVLKTAVMYGADAVYIGGDMYGLRAKAKNFSMEEMQDGIAFAHAH' A
#
# COMPACT_ATOMS: atom_id res chain seq x y z
N MET A 1 2.37 -22.30 -28.49
CA MET A 1 1.55 -22.25 -27.27
C MET A 1 2.22 -21.25 -26.35
N ILE A 2 1.69 -20.03 -26.25
CA ILE A 2 2.15 -19.06 -25.26
C ILE A 2 1.44 -19.46 -23.97
N GLU A 3 2.20 -19.83 -22.94
CA GLU A 3 1.65 -20.11 -21.60
C GLU A 3 0.71 -18.98 -21.17
N ASP A 4 -0.34 -19.35 -20.45
CA ASP A 4 -1.28 -18.45 -19.78
C ASP A 4 -0.50 -17.61 -18.75
N ARG A 5 0.10 -16.50 -19.21
CA ARG A 5 0.86 -15.61 -18.34
C ARG A 5 -0.15 -14.92 -17.43
N LYS A 6 -0.11 -15.25 -16.14
CA LYS A 6 -0.88 -14.55 -15.11
C LYS A 6 -0.65 -13.04 -15.28
N LYS A 7 -1.74 -12.28 -15.25
CA LYS A 7 -1.70 -10.81 -15.24
C LYS A 7 -0.74 -10.38 -14.11
N PRO A 8 0.25 -9.51 -14.39
CA PRO A 8 1.12 -8.97 -13.35
C PRO A 8 0.31 -8.24 -12.27
N GLU A 9 0.72 -8.38 -11.01
CA GLU A 9 0.17 -7.62 -9.90
C GLU A 9 0.74 -6.19 -9.90
N LEU A 10 -0.15 -5.19 -9.85
CA LEU A 10 0.21 -3.79 -9.71
C LEU A 10 0.47 -3.47 -8.23
N LEU A 11 1.75 -3.46 -7.86
CA LEU A 11 2.23 -3.07 -6.54
C LEU A 11 2.54 -1.57 -6.48
N ILE A 12 1.93 -0.85 -5.54
CA ILE A 12 2.15 0.60 -5.35
C ILE A 12 2.77 0.91 -3.97
N PRO A 13 3.82 1.75 -3.88
CA PRO A 13 4.25 2.34 -2.61
C PRO A 13 3.24 3.37 -2.10
N ALA A 14 2.88 3.29 -0.82
CA ALA A 14 2.18 4.38 -0.15
C ALA A 14 3.02 4.99 0.97
N ALA A 15 3.17 6.32 0.92
CA ALA A 15 3.90 7.08 1.93
C ALA A 15 3.03 7.50 3.12
N ASN A 16 1.71 7.49 2.97
CA ASN A 16 0.73 7.82 4.00
C ASN A 16 -0.64 7.23 3.64
N LEU A 17 -1.60 7.34 4.55
CA LEU A 17 -2.94 6.77 4.40
C LEU A 17 -3.70 7.31 3.17
N GLU A 18 -3.53 8.59 2.82
CA GLU A 18 -4.16 9.18 1.63
C GLU A 18 -3.67 8.52 0.33
N VAL A 19 -2.36 8.30 0.21
CA VAL A 19 -1.77 7.63 -0.96
C VAL A 19 -2.22 6.17 -1.02
N LEU A 20 -2.32 5.47 0.11
CA LEU A 20 -2.85 4.10 0.15
C LEU A 20 -4.29 4.04 -0.36
N LYS A 21 -5.17 4.89 0.18
CA LYS A 21 -6.58 4.93 -0.22
C LYS A 21 -6.72 5.22 -1.72
N THR A 22 -5.89 6.14 -2.22
CA THR A 22 -5.83 6.45 -3.65
C THR A 22 -5.37 5.24 -4.47
N ALA A 23 -4.31 4.55 -4.06
CA ALA A 23 -3.82 3.37 -4.77
C ALA A 23 -4.90 2.28 -4.90
N VAL A 24 -5.60 1.98 -3.80
CA VAL A 24 -6.70 1.00 -3.77
C VAL A 24 -7.84 1.43 -4.70
N MET A 25 -8.34 2.66 -4.57
CA MET A 25 -9.45 3.17 -5.38
C MET A 25 -9.18 3.18 -6.88
N TYR A 26 -7.91 3.30 -7.28
CA TYR A 26 -7.49 3.35 -8.68
C TYR A 26 -6.97 1.99 -9.21
N GLY A 27 -7.15 0.91 -8.45
CA GLY A 27 -6.96 -0.46 -8.94
C GLY A 27 -5.55 -1.03 -8.75
N ALA A 28 -4.84 -0.61 -7.71
CA ALA A 28 -3.67 -1.35 -7.24
C ALA A 28 -4.11 -2.76 -6.78
N ASP A 29 -3.36 -3.79 -7.19
CA ASP A 29 -3.58 -5.16 -6.70
C ASP A 29 -2.94 -5.33 -5.31
N ALA A 30 -1.87 -4.59 -5.00
CA ALA A 30 -1.21 -4.58 -3.70
C ALA A 30 -0.60 -3.21 -3.36
N VAL A 31 -0.51 -2.91 -2.07
CA VAL A 31 0.13 -1.69 -1.56
C VAL A 31 1.15 -2.07 -0.48
N TYR A 32 2.38 -1.55 -0.60
CA TYR A 32 3.37 -1.68 0.47
C TYR A 32 3.54 -0.36 1.22
N ILE A 33 3.62 -0.47 2.55
CA ILE A 33 3.71 0.66 3.48
C ILE A 33 4.86 0.45 4.46
N GLY A 34 5.33 1.54 5.06
CA GLY A 34 6.34 1.53 6.11
C GLY A 34 5.81 2.21 7.38
N GLY A 35 6.05 1.56 8.52
CA GLY A 35 5.81 2.14 9.84
C GLY A 35 6.84 3.22 10.20
N ASP A 36 6.57 3.93 11.28
CA ASP A 36 7.43 4.98 11.85
C ASP A 36 8.80 4.49 12.33
N MET A 37 8.87 3.24 12.80
CA MET A 37 10.09 2.61 13.30
C MET A 37 10.92 1.96 12.18
N TYR A 38 12.25 2.05 12.30
CA TYR A 38 13.24 1.37 11.44
C TYR A 38 13.30 1.80 9.96
N GLY A 39 12.71 2.94 9.58
CA GLY A 39 12.84 3.50 8.23
C GLY A 39 14.17 4.23 8.00
N LEU A 40 14.82 3.99 6.86
CA LEU A 40 15.97 4.80 6.37
C LEU A 40 15.64 6.30 6.21
N ARG A 41 14.35 6.64 6.26
CA ARG A 41 13.79 8.00 6.28
C ARG A 41 13.04 8.25 7.59
N ALA A 42 13.72 8.21 8.73
CA ALA A 42 13.15 8.54 10.05
C ALA A 42 12.52 9.95 10.14
N LYS A 43 12.68 10.81 9.12
CA LYS A 43 12.08 12.16 9.00
C LYS A 43 10.96 12.25 7.96
N ALA A 44 10.64 11.19 7.23
CA ALA A 44 9.51 11.19 6.30
C ALA A 44 8.21 10.89 7.06
N LYS A 45 7.06 11.38 6.56
CA LYS A 45 5.76 10.87 6.99
C LYS A 45 5.74 9.36 6.75
N ASN A 46 5.62 8.59 7.82
CA ASN A 46 5.42 7.15 7.82
C ASN A 46 4.08 6.86 8.47
N PHE A 47 3.57 5.63 8.32
CA PHE A 47 2.31 5.25 8.96
C PHE A 47 2.48 5.10 10.47
N SER A 48 1.57 5.70 11.23
CA SER A 48 1.35 5.28 12.61
C SER A 48 0.70 3.89 12.66
N MET A 49 0.74 3.25 13.83
CA MET A 49 0.06 1.95 14.01
C MET A 49 -1.45 2.03 13.75
N GLU A 50 -2.07 3.15 14.11
CA GLU A 50 -3.49 3.42 13.87
C GLU A 50 -3.76 3.60 12.37
N GLU A 51 -2.93 4.38 11.66
CA GLU A 51 -3.06 4.54 10.21
C GLU A 51 -2.85 3.23 9.44
N MET A 52 -1.98 2.34 9.94
CA MET A 52 -1.81 1.00 9.35
C MET A 52 -3.08 0.17 9.51
N GLN A 53 -3.69 0.18 10.70
CA GLN A 53 -4.95 -0.54 10.95
C GLN A 53 -6.07 -0.02 10.04
N ASP A 54 -6.22 1.30 9.94
CA ASP A 54 -7.21 1.95 9.07
C ASP A 54 -6.96 1.64 7.59
N GLY A 55 -5.70 1.67 7.16
CA GLY A 55 -5.31 1.36 5.79
C GLY A 55 -5.62 -0.09 5.41
N ILE A 56 -5.31 -1.04 6.29
CA ILE A 56 -5.64 -2.47 6.09
C ILE A 56 -7.15 -2.67 6.00
N ALA A 57 -7.90 -2.08 6.93
CA ALA A 57 -9.36 -2.18 6.92
C ALA A 57 -9.96 -1.59 5.63
N PHE A 58 -9.44 -0.44 5.17
CA PHE A 58 -9.87 0.19 3.94
C PHE A 58 -9.58 -0.68 2.71
N ALA A 59 -8.37 -1.23 2.60
CA ALA A 59 -7.92 -2.03 1.46
C ALA A 59 -8.67 -3.37 1.33
N HIS A 60 -9.18 -3.93 2.42
CA HIS A 60 -10.02 -5.13 2.36
C HIS A 60 -11.50 -4.84 2.09
N ALA A 61 -11.93 -3.59 2.26
CA ALA A 61 -13.32 -3.17 2.06
C ALA A 61 -13.62 -2.70 0.62
N HIS A 62 -12.59 -2.43 -0.19
CA HIS A 62 -12.68 -1.86 -1.54
C HIS A 62 -11.80 -2.65 -2.51
#